data_AF-A0A7V4Y1C6-F1
#
_entry.id   AF-A0A7V4Y1C6-F1
#
_cell.length_a   1.000
_cell.length_b   1.000
_cell.length_c   1.000
_cell.angle_alpha   90.00
_cell.angle_beta   90.00
_cell.angle_gamma   90.00
#
_symmetry.space_group_name_H-M   'P 1'
#
loop_
_entity.id
_entity.type
_entity.pdbx_description
1 polymer ?
#
loop_
_entity_poly.entity_id
_entity_poly.type
_entity_poly.pdbx_seq_one_letter_code
_entity_poly.pdbx_strand_id
1 'polypeptide(L)'
;MSGEIGTTVMPGAGGPAPAPAPSMGWRELYLKEDWWAIYLGMFIIVVALVAFFSGSSVVKAIAINPGGLKWANWGQLGGHLAKNIGAYIWQLVAWLVIFGISTRIMGIKTSTFIPSFIILYILSWIMFAIAGWVNAPKFNMEAPLVALIVGLIIANVIPVPKWFEDGLRVEYFIKT
;
A
#
# COMPACT_ATOMS: atom_id res chain seq x y z
N MET A 1 -27.15 72.18 -33.46
CA MET A 1 -26.46 70.89 -33.22
C MET A 1 -26.51 70.60 -31.74
N SER A 2 -27.48 69.81 -31.29
CA SER A 2 -27.53 69.26 -29.92
C SER A 2 -27.73 67.76 -30.09
N GLY A 3 -26.67 67.01 -29.85
CA GLY A 3 -26.69 65.55 -29.88
C GLY A 3 -27.01 65.04 -28.49
N GLU A 4 -28.09 64.27 -28.37
CA GLU A 4 -28.43 63.49 -27.19
C GLU A 4 -27.41 62.34 -27.02
N ILE A 5 -26.72 62.31 -25.88
CA ILE A 5 -25.84 61.20 -25.52
C ILE A 5 -26.65 60.28 -24.61
N GLY A 6 -27.20 59.22 -25.19
CA GLY A 6 -27.87 58.15 -24.46
C GLY A 6 -26.91 57.44 -23.50
N THR A 7 -27.16 57.56 -22.21
CA THR A 7 -26.53 56.72 -21.18
C THR A 7 -27.23 55.36 -21.16
N THR A 8 -26.64 54.38 -21.81
CA THR A 8 -27.00 52.97 -21.72
C THR A 8 -26.72 52.47 -20.29
N VAL A 9 -27.79 52.26 -19.52
CA VAL A 9 -27.72 51.57 -18.22
C VAL A 9 -27.45 50.08 -18.50
N MET A 10 -26.29 49.59 -18.11
CA MET A 10 -25.99 48.14 -18.13
C MET A 10 -26.86 47.44 -17.07
N PRO A 11 -27.58 46.36 -17.40
CA PRO A 11 -28.31 45.58 -16.40
C PRO A 11 -27.31 44.85 -15.50
N GLY A 12 -27.53 44.96 -14.18
CA GLY A 12 -26.72 44.32 -13.15
C GLY A 12 -26.56 42.83 -13.40
N ALA A 13 -25.32 42.37 -13.32
CA ALA A 13 -24.94 40.97 -13.38
C ALA A 13 -25.48 40.22 -12.14
N GLY A 14 -26.74 39.81 -12.19
CA GLY A 14 -27.32 38.82 -11.30
C GLY A 14 -26.85 37.41 -11.67
N GLY A 15 -25.55 37.16 -11.56
CA GLY A 15 -25.03 35.79 -11.64
C GLY A 15 -25.51 34.98 -10.43
N PRO A 16 -25.92 33.71 -10.59
CA PRO A 16 -26.34 32.89 -9.47
C PRO A 16 -25.23 32.82 -8.41
N ALA A 17 -25.62 32.93 -7.14
CA ALA A 17 -24.69 32.84 -6.01
C ALA A 17 -23.82 31.56 -6.13
N PRO A 18 -22.52 31.63 -5.80
CA PRO A 18 -21.65 30.46 -5.85
C PRO A 18 -22.24 29.36 -4.96
N ALA A 19 -22.34 28.15 -5.51
CA ALA A 19 -22.82 26.99 -4.76
C ALA A 19 -22.00 26.81 -3.47
N PRO A 20 -22.63 26.47 -2.33
CA PRO A 20 -21.92 26.29 -1.08
C PRO A 20 -20.84 25.21 -1.25
N ALA A 21 -19.63 25.49 -0.74
CA ALA A 21 -18.53 24.53 -0.76
C ALA A 21 -19.00 23.21 -0.11
N PRO A 22 -18.71 22.05 -0.72
CA PRO A 22 -19.14 20.77 -0.15
C PRO A 22 -18.57 20.66 1.26
N SER A 23 -19.46 20.54 2.24
CA SER A 23 -19.06 20.31 3.63
C SER A 23 -18.29 18.99 3.68
N MET A 24 -17.04 19.02 4.15
CA MET A 24 -16.24 17.82 4.42
C MET A 24 -16.98 16.95 5.44
N GLY A 25 -17.86 16.07 4.96
CA GLY A 25 -18.65 15.19 5.78
C GLY A 25 -17.73 14.19 6.45
N TRP A 26 -17.95 13.90 7.75
CA TRP A 26 -17.23 12.89 8.51
C TRP A 26 -17.16 11.51 7.83
N ARG A 27 -18.09 11.22 6.91
CA ARG A 27 -18.07 10.06 6.02
C ARG A 27 -16.92 10.07 5.02
N GLU A 28 -16.55 11.22 4.46
CA GLU A 28 -15.40 11.33 3.54
C GLU A 28 -14.07 11.05 4.24
N LEU A 29 -13.95 11.36 5.53
CA LEU A 29 -12.74 11.07 6.32
C LEU A 29 -12.59 9.57 6.64
N TYR A 30 -13.69 8.82 6.65
CA TYR A 30 -13.69 7.38 6.97
C TYR A 30 -13.74 6.48 5.73
N LEU A 31 -14.21 7.01 4.59
CA LEU A 31 -14.28 6.29 3.32
C LEU A 31 -13.09 6.57 2.38
N LYS A 32 -12.35 7.68 2.56
CA LYS A 32 -11.14 7.94 1.75
C LYS A 32 -10.00 7.03 2.18
N GLU A 33 -9.38 6.41 1.18
CA GLU A 33 -8.32 5.40 1.28
C GLU A 33 -7.07 5.95 1.97
N ASP A 34 -6.74 7.22 1.69
CA ASP A 34 -5.61 7.94 2.28
C ASP A 34 -5.66 7.95 3.81
N TRP A 35 -6.86 8.02 4.39
CA TRP A 35 -7.04 8.00 5.84
C TRP A 35 -6.90 6.61 6.43
N TRP A 36 -7.35 5.55 5.73
CA TRP A 36 -7.14 4.17 6.17
C TRP A 36 -5.65 3.80 6.18
N ALA A 37 -4.88 4.27 5.20
CA ALA A 37 -3.43 4.09 5.20
C ALA A 37 -2.78 4.76 6.43
N ILE A 38 -3.21 5.98 6.78
CA ILE A 38 -2.74 6.68 7.99
C ILE A 38 -3.15 5.92 9.26
N TYR A 39 -4.42 5.52 9.40
CA TYR A 39 -4.90 4.82 10.58
C TYR A 39 -4.22 3.47 10.77
N LEU A 40 -4.04 2.68 9.71
CA LEU A 40 -3.32 1.42 9.77
C LEU A 40 -1.83 1.63 10.09
N GLY A 41 -1.18 2.62 9.47
CA GLY A 41 0.21 2.96 9.76
C GLY A 41 0.40 3.35 11.22
N MET A 42 -0.45 4.25 11.73
CA MET A 42 -0.43 4.67 13.14
C MET A 42 -0.72 3.51 14.09
N PHE A 43 -1.69 2.65 13.77
CA PHE A 43 -1.99 1.47 14.56
C PHE A 43 -0.80 0.52 14.66
N ILE A 44 -0.13 0.22 13.53
CA ILE A 44 1.06 -0.64 13.50
C ILE A 44 2.20 -0.02 14.34
N ILE A 45 2.42 1.29 14.24
CA ILE A 45 3.44 2.00 15.03
C ILE A 45 3.14 1.89 16.53
N VAL A 46 1.90 2.16 16.95
CA VAL A 46 1.50 2.07 18.36
C VAL A 46 1.67 0.65 18.89
N VAL A 47 1.21 -0.36 18.14
CA VAL A 47 1.38 -1.77 18.51
C VAL A 47 2.86 -2.15 18.63
N ALA A 48 3.70 -1.69 17.70
CA ALA A 48 5.14 -1.94 17.75
C ALA A 48 5.80 -1.28 18.97
N LEU A 49 5.42 -0.04 19.31
CA LEU A 49 5.92 0.68 20.48
C LEU A 49 5.48 -0.02 21.78
N VAL A 50 4.20 -0.35 21.93
CA VAL A 50 3.69 -1.06 23.11
C VAL A 50 4.41 -2.41 23.28
N ALA A 51 4.57 -3.17 22.19
CA ALA A 51 5.29 -4.44 22.23
C ALA A 51 6.77 -4.28 22.61
N PHE A 52 7.43 -3.23 22.12
CA PHE A 52 8.80 -2.89 22.48
C PHE A 52 8.95 -2.57 23.96
N PHE A 53 8.11 -1.67 24.50
CA PHE A 53 8.12 -1.32 25.92
C PHE A 53 7.71 -2.47 26.84
N SER A 54 6.89 -3.40 26.35
CA SER A 54 6.49 -4.60 27.09
C SER A 54 7.57 -5.70 27.09
N GLY A 55 8.72 -5.48 26.44
CA GLY A 55 9.76 -6.50 26.26
C GLY A 55 9.32 -7.69 25.41
N SER A 56 8.23 -7.54 24.65
CA SER A 56 7.59 -8.64 23.94
C SER A 56 8.41 -9.02 22.70
N SER A 57 8.69 -10.31 22.57
CA SER A 57 9.35 -10.87 21.37
C SER A 57 8.38 -11.10 20.21
N VAL A 58 7.09 -10.75 20.37
CA VAL A 58 6.04 -10.93 19.36
C VAL A 58 6.40 -10.21 18.06
N VAL A 59 6.94 -9.00 18.11
CA VAL A 59 7.37 -8.26 16.89
C VAL A 59 8.49 -8.99 16.16
N LYS A 60 9.45 -9.56 16.89
CA LYS A 60 10.56 -10.34 16.30
C LYS A 60 10.06 -11.65 15.68
N ALA A 61 9.06 -12.28 16.30
CA ALA A 61 8.46 -13.53 15.80
C ALA A 61 7.65 -13.31 14.51
N ILE A 62 7.07 -12.13 14.31
CA ILE A 62 6.28 -11.80 13.11
C ILE A 62 7.15 -11.13 12.01
N ALA A 63 8.35 -10.68 12.33
CA ALA A 63 9.26 -10.01 11.40
C ALA A 63 10.23 -10.96 10.67
N ILE A 64 9.88 -12.24 10.51
CA ILE A 64 10.75 -13.23 9.88
C ILE A 64 10.86 -12.94 8.38
N ASN A 65 12.09 -12.81 7.89
CA ASN A 65 12.37 -12.56 6.49
C ASN A 65 13.74 -13.13 6.11
N PRO A 66 13.96 -13.48 4.83
CA PRO A 66 15.25 -13.98 4.37
C PRO A 66 16.34 -12.89 4.25
N GLY A 67 15.97 -11.61 4.38
CA GLY A 67 16.88 -10.46 4.29
C GLY A 67 17.96 -10.43 5.38
N GLY A 68 17.64 -10.93 6.57
CA GLY A 68 18.61 -11.03 7.67
C GLY A 68 19.58 -12.22 7.56
N LEU A 69 19.37 -13.15 6.62
CA LEU A 69 20.08 -14.43 6.56
C LEU A 69 21.55 -14.30 6.10
N LYS A 70 21.87 -13.27 5.30
CA LYS A 70 23.20 -13.09 4.67
C LYS A 70 23.68 -14.36 3.97
N TRP A 71 22.79 -14.96 3.17
CA TRP A 71 23.05 -16.25 2.57
C TRP A 71 24.14 -16.15 1.49
N ALA A 72 24.92 -17.22 1.36
CA ALA A 72 25.98 -17.37 0.35
C ALA A 72 25.67 -18.48 -0.65
N ASN A 73 24.80 -19.43 -0.29
CA ASN A 73 24.36 -20.50 -1.17
C ASN A 73 22.83 -20.69 -1.11
N TRP A 74 22.26 -21.19 -2.20
CA TRP A 74 20.81 -21.43 -2.31
C TRP A 74 20.29 -22.47 -1.30
N GLY A 75 21.16 -23.38 -0.83
CA GLY A 75 20.83 -24.34 0.22
C GLY A 75 20.47 -23.68 1.55
N GLN A 76 21.11 -22.56 1.90
CA GLN A 76 20.77 -21.78 3.10
C GLN A 76 19.39 -21.13 2.99
N LEU A 77 19.03 -20.60 1.83
CA LEU A 77 17.68 -20.08 1.58
C LEU A 77 16.62 -21.18 1.70
N GLY A 78 16.86 -22.33 1.06
CA GLY A 78 15.96 -23.49 1.13
C GLY A 78 15.81 -24.02 2.56
N GLY A 79 16.92 -24.16 3.29
CA GLY A 79 16.91 -24.58 4.69
C GLY A 79 16.22 -23.59 5.62
N HIS A 80 16.42 -22.28 5.41
CA HIS A 80 15.72 -21.24 6.15
C HIS A 80 14.22 -21.24 5.87
N LEU A 81 13.82 -21.42 4.62
CA LEU A 81 12.42 -21.53 4.22
C LEU A 81 11.78 -22.75 4.86
N ALA A 82 12.40 -23.93 4.75
CA ALA A 82 11.88 -25.17 5.32
C ALA A 82 11.72 -25.08 6.85
N LYS A 83 12.71 -24.49 7.54
CA LYS A 83 12.67 -24.31 9.00
C LYS A 83 11.59 -23.35 9.45
N ASN A 84 11.33 -22.29 8.69
CA ASN A 84 10.45 -21.19 9.09
C ASN A 84 9.12 -21.15 8.31
N ILE A 85 8.79 -22.17 7.52
CA ILE A 85 7.60 -22.18 6.66
C ILE A 85 6.31 -21.92 7.45
N GLY A 86 6.19 -22.50 8.66
CA GLY A 86 5.05 -22.27 9.54
C GLY A 86 4.93 -20.80 9.96
N ALA A 87 6.07 -20.15 10.22
CA ALA A 87 6.08 -18.75 10.59
C ALA A 87 5.79 -17.82 9.39
N TYR A 88 6.26 -18.17 8.19
CA TYR A 88 5.89 -17.44 6.97
C TYR A 88 4.41 -17.56 6.64
N ILE A 89 3.80 -18.73 6.85
CA ILE A 89 2.36 -18.91 6.67
C ILE A 89 1.60 -18.11 7.73
N TRP A 90 2.02 -18.17 8.99
CA TRP A 90 1.42 -17.39 10.07
C TRP A 90 1.47 -15.89 9.77
N GLN A 91 2.63 -15.39 9.34
CA GLN A 91 2.82 -13.99 8.95
C GLN A 91 1.93 -13.62 7.76
N LEU A 92 1.86 -14.47 6.72
CA LEU A 92 0.98 -14.27 5.58
C LEU A 92 -0.49 -14.16 6.03
N VAL A 93 -0.98 -15.08 6.86
CA VAL A 93 -2.36 -15.09 7.35
C VAL A 93 -2.64 -13.87 8.23
N ALA A 94 -1.73 -13.53 9.14
CA ALA A 94 -1.89 -12.37 10.02
C ALA A 94 -2.05 -11.07 9.21
N TRP A 95 -1.15 -10.82 8.25
CA TRP A 95 -1.25 -9.65 7.39
C TRP A 95 -2.45 -9.71 6.44
N LEU A 96 -2.77 -10.88 5.89
CA LEU A 96 -3.93 -11.06 5.04
C LEU A 96 -5.23 -10.74 5.78
N VAL A 97 -5.34 -11.10 7.07
CA VAL A 97 -6.51 -10.77 7.90
C VAL A 97 -6.55 -9.27 8.20
N ILE A 98 -5.42 -8.68 8.63
CA ILE A 98 -5.37 -7.24 8.96
C ILE A 98 -5.71 -6.39 7.73
N PHE A 99 -5.04 -6.62 6.60
CA PHE A 99 -5.31 -5.89 5.37
C PHE A 99 -6.64 -6.30 4.75
N GLY A 100 -7.05 -7.57 4.85
CA GLY A 100 -8.33 -8.07 4.34
C GLY A 100 -9.54 -7.45 5.04
N ILE A 101 -9.46 -7.21 6.35
CA ILE A 101 -10.51 -6.48 7.09
C ILE A 101 -10.55 -5.02 6.61
N SER A 102 -9.38 -4.38 6.48
CA SER A 102 -9.30 -3.00 5.98
C SER A 102 -9.92 -2.88 4.58
N THR A 103 -9.52 -3.74 3.64
CA THR A 103 -10.04 -3.73 2.27
C THR A 103 -11.52 -4.07 2.19
N ARG A 104 -12.03 -4.93 3.08
CA ARG A 104 -13.47 -5.19 3.20
C ARG A 104 -14.25 -3.95 3.66
N ILE A 105 -13.73 -3.18 4.61
CA ILE A 105 -14.37 -1.93 5.07
C ILE A 105 -14.38 -0.89 3.94
N MET A 106 -13.34 -0.88 3.10
CA MET A 106 -13.24 -0.03 1.90
C MET A 106 -14.10 -0.52 0.72
N GLY A 107 -14.78 -1.66 0.83
CA GLY A 107 -15.64 -2.20 -0.23
C GLY A 107 -14.89 -2.93 -1.35
N ILE A 108 -13.61 -3.27 -1.16
CA ILE A 108 -12.85 -4.05 -2.13
C ILE A 108 -13.32 -5.49 -2.16
N LYS A 109 -13.47 -6.02 -3.38
CA LYS A 109 -13.77 -7.44 -3.61
C LYS A 109 -12.65 -8.31 -3.04
N THR A 110 -12.94 -8.98 -1.93
CA THR A 110 -11.99 -9.86 -1.24
C THR A 110 -11.45 -10.97 -2.14
N SER A 111 -12.25 -11.43 -3.11
CA SER A 111 -11.86 -12.44 -4.10
C SER A 111 -10.72 -11.99 -5.03
N THR A 112 -10.59 -10.68 -5.26
CA THR A 112 -9.53 -10.10 -6.08
C THR A 112 -8.32 -9.70 -5.21
N PHE A 113 -8.59 -9.22 -4.00
CA PHE A 113 -7.54 -8.81 -3.05
C PHE A 113 -6.65 -9.98 -2.61
N ILE A 114 -7.24 -11.12 -2.21
CA ILE A 114 -6.47 -12.27 -1.70
C ILE A 114 -5.37 -12.74 -2.67
N PRO A 115 -5.65 -13.05 -3.95
CA PRO A 115 -4.61 -13.51 -4.87
C PRO A 115 -3.57 -12.43 -5.15
N SER A 116 -3.95 -11.15 -5.22
CA SER A 116 -3.00 -10.05 -5.37
C SER A 116 -2.06 -9.92 -4.17
N PHE A 117 -2.61 -10.06 -2.96
CA PHE A 117 -1.82 -10.03 -1.73
C PHE A 117 -0.83 -11.19 -1.66
N ILE A 118 -1.24 -12.40 -2.05
CA ILE A 118 -0.35 -13.58 -2.07
C ILE A 118 0.83 -13.35 -3.02
N ILE A 119 0.57 -12.84 -4.23
CA ILE A 119 1.63 -12.54 -5.20
C ILE A 119 2.56 -11.45 -4.66
N LEU A 120 2.01 -10.37 -4.08
CA LEU A 120 2.82 -9.33 -3.46
C LEU A 120 3.69 -9.86 -2.32
N TYR A 121 3.15 -10.76 -1.50
CA TYR A 121 3.90 -11.36 -0.40
C TYR A 121 5.06 -12.22 -0.91
N ILE A 122 4.82 -13.04 -1.94
CA ILE A 122 5.87 -13.83 -2.58
C ILE A 122 6.94 -12.91 -3.20
N LEU A 123 6.52 -11.85 -3.89
CA LEU A 123 7.44 -10.88 -4.47
C LEU A 123 8.26 -10.18 -3.38
N SER A 124 7.62 -9.80 -2.27
CA SER A 124 8.30 -9.26 -1.09
C SER A 124 9.34 -10.21 -0.54
N TRP A 125 9.00 -11.49 -0.40
CA TRP A 125 9.94 -12.51 0.05
C TRP A 125 11.15 -12.62 -0.89
N ILE A 126 10.93 -12.60 -2.22
CA ILE A 126 12.01 -12.62 -3.21
C ILE A 126 12.90 -11.38 -3.09
N MET A 127 12.31 -10.19 -2.94
CA MET A 127 13.06 -8.94 -2.78
C MET A 127 13.92 -8.97 -1.52
N PHE A 128 13.38 -9.46 -0.40
CA PHE A 128 14.17 -9.68 0.82
C PHE A 128 15.23 -10.76 0.64
N ALA A 129 14.97 -11.82 -0.13
CA ALA A 129 15.97 -12.86 -0.38
C ALA A 129 17.15 -12.28 -1.16
N ILE A 130 16.90 -11.48 -2.20
CA ILE A 130 17.95 -10.80 -2.97
C ILE A 130 18.73 -9.81 -2.09
N ALA A 131 18.03 -8.97 -1.32
CA ALA A 131 18.66 -8.02 -0.40
C ALA A 131 19.46 -8.70 0.72
N GLY A 132 19.06 -9.93 1.11
CA GLY A 132 19.74 -10.75 2.11
C GLY A 132 20.92 -11.55 1.60
N TRP A 133 21.40 -11.30 0.39
CA TRP A 133 22.58 -11.95 -0.15
C TRP A 133 23.86 -11.41 0.52
N VAL A 134 24.84 -12.27 0.80
CA VAL A 134 26.08 -11.89 1.50
C VAL A 134 26.85 -10.74 0.82
N ASN A 135 26.74 -10.63 -0.51
CA ASN A 135 27.37 -9.56 -1.28
C ASN A 135 26.47 -8.35 -1.52
N ALA A 136 25.19 -8.38 -1.14
CA ALA A 136 24.25 -7.29 -1.35
C ALA A 136 24.74 -5.93 -0.79
N PRO A 137 25.38 -5.85 0.40
CA PRO A 137 25.91 -4.59 0.90
C PRO A 137 27.02 -3.99 0.02
N LYS A 138 27.79 -4.82 -0.70
CA LYS A 138 28.85 -4.33 -1.62
C LYS A 138 28.26 -3.55 -2.80
N PHE A 139 27.01 -3.83 -3.13
CA PHE A 139 26.29 -3.21 -4.25
C PHE A 139 25.21 -2.22 -3.78
N ASN A 140 25.18 -1.88 -2.49
CA ASN A 140 24.10 -1.09 -1.87
C ASN A 140 22.69 -1.65 -2.17
N MET A 141 22.57 -2.98 -2.33
CA MET A 141 21.30 -3.67 -2.59
C MET A 141 20.48 -3.78 -1.30
N GLU A 142 19.99 -2.65 -0.81
CA GLU A 142 19.01 -2.61 0.26
C GLU A 142 17.65 -3.11 -0.24
N ALA A 143 16.81 -3.62 0.67
CA ALA A 143 15.47 -4.09 0.31
C ALA A 143 14.63 -3.04 -0.47
N PRO A 144 14.65 -1.74 -0.12
CA PRO A 144 13.96 -0.72 -0.91
C PRO A 144 14.50 -0.57 -2.34
N LEU A 145 15.84 -0.55 -2.52
CA LEU A 145 16.45 -0.43 -3.84
C LEU A 145 16.14 -1.64 -4.72
N VAL A 146 16.27 -2.84 -4.16
CA VAL A 146 15.91 -4.09 -4.85
C VAL A 146 14.45 -4.06 -5.28
N ALA A 147 13.56 -3.57 -4.42
CA ALA A 147 12.14 -3.47 -4.75
C ALA A 147 11.87 -2.53 -5.92
N LEU A 148 12.54 -1.38 -5.98
CA LEU A 148 12.42 -0.46 -7.11
C LEU A 148 12.92 -1.08 -8.42
N ILE A 149 14.09 -1.73 -8.39
CA ILE A 149 14.67 -2.38 -9.57
C ILE A 149 13.76 -3.50 -10.08
N VAL A 150 13.33 -4.39 -9.19
CA VAL A 150 12.44 -5.51 -9.54
C VAL A 150 11.09 -4.99 -10.05
N GLY A 151 10.52 -3.98 -9.39
CA GLY A 151 9.27 -3.36 -9.81
C GLY A 151 9.37 -2.73 -11.20
N LEU A 152 10.48 -2.02 -11.49
CA LEU A 152 10.74 -1.44 -12.80
C LEU A 152 10.86 -2.51 -13.89
N ILE A 153 11.58 -3.60 -13.62
CA ILE A 153 11.71 -4.72 -14.56
C ILE A 153 10.34 -5.33 -14.85
N ILE A 154 9.56 -5.65 -13.81
CA ILE A 154 8.24 -6.26 -13.97
C ILE A 154 7.32 -5.35 -14.80
N ALA A 155 7.27 -4.06 -14.47
CA ALA A 155 6.43 -3.08 -15.17
C ALA A 155 6.78 -2.94 -16.66
N ASN A 156 8.02 -3.20 -17.04
CA ASN A 156 8.49 -3.04 -18.41
C ASN A 156 8.55 -4.34 -19.22
N VAL A 157 8.47 -5.51 -18.56
CA VAL A 157 8.62 -6.83 -19.20
C VAL A 157 7.32 -7.63 -19.20
N ILE A 158 6.52 -7.54 -18.14
CA ILE A 158 5.34 -8.38 -17.95
C ILE A 158 4.09 -7.49 -17.92
N PRO A 159 3.12 -7.69 -18.83
CA PRO A 159 1.84 -7.00 -18.72
C PRO A 159 1.15 -7.46 -17.43
N VAL A 160 0.94 -6.53 -16.52
CA VAL A 160 0.32 -6.82 -15.22
C VAL A 160 -1.16 -7.12 -15.45
N PRO A 161 -1.67 -8.28 -15.01
CA PRO A 161 -3.04 -8.65 -15.30
C PRO A 161 -4.02 -7.75 -14.53
N LYS A 162 -5.14 -7.40 -15.17
CA LYS A 162 -6.10 -6.42 -14.64
C LYS A 162 -6.60 -6.74 -13.23
N TRP A 163 -6.86 -8.01 -12.92
CA TRP A 163 -7.28 -8.41 -11.57
C TRP A 163 -6.20 -8.16 -10.51
N PHE A 164 -4.92 -8.24 -10.87
CA PHE A 164 -3.83 -7.94 -9.94
C PHE A 164 -3.82 -6.44 -9.66
N GLU A 165 -3.92 -5.63 -10.72
CA GLU A 165 -4.07 -4.18 -10.61
C GLU A 165 -5.30 -3.79 -9.80
N ASP A 166 -6.47 -4.38 -10.04
CA ASP A 166 -7.71 -4.12 -9.31
C ASP A 166 -7.62 -4.51 -7.82
N GLY A 167 -6.81 -5.52 -7.49
CA GLY A 167 -6.56 -5.92 -6.09
C GLY A 167 -5.56 -5.01 -5.36
N LEU A 168 -4.79 -4.19 -6.09
CA LEU A 168 -3.76 -3.29 -5.56
C LEU A 168 -4.11 -1.80 -5.69
N ARG A 169 -4.88 -1.44 -6.71
CA ARG A 169 -5.49 -0.13 -6.89
C ARG A 169 -6.82 -0.12 -6.19
N VAL A 170 -6.87 0.70 -5.17
CA VAL A 170 -8.07 0.97 -4.40
C VAL A 170 -8.98 1.94 -5.22
N GLU A 171 -8.40 2.74 -6.12
CA GLU A 171 -9.05 3.77 -6.96
C GLU A 171 -10.11 3.26 -7.99
N TYR A 172 -10.30 1.95 -8.16
CA TYR A 172 -11.32 1.43 -9.09
C TYR A 172 -12.78 1.62 -8.62
N PHE A 173 -13.02 2.27 -7.47
CA PHE A 173 -14.39 2.63 -7.00
C PHE A 173 -14.94 3.94 -7.57
N ILE A 174 -14.16 4.68 -8.38
CA ILE A 174 -14.69 5.82 -9.13
C ILE A 174 -14.93 5.42 -10.59
N LYS A 175 -15.86 4.48 -10.81
CA LYS A 175 -16.90 4.49 -11.86
C LYS A 175 -17.43 3.08 -12.14
N THR A 176 -18.53 2.78 -11.45
CA THR A 176 -19.76 2.34 -12.11
C THR A 176 -20.91 3.10 -11.48
#